data_AF-A0A7C3QWA0-F1
#
_entry.id   AF-A0A7C3QWA0-F1
#
_cell.length_a   1.000
_cell.length_b   1.000
_cell.length_c   1.000
_cell.angle_alpha   90.00
_cell.angle_beta   90.00
_cell.angle_gamma   90.00
#
_symmetry.space_group_name_H-M   'P 1'
#
loop_
_entity.id
_entity.type
_entity.pdbx_description
1 polymer ?
#
loop_
_entity_poly.entity_id
_entity_poly.type
_entity_poly.pdbx_seq_one_letter_code
_entity_poly.pdbx_strand_id
1 'polypeptide(L)'
;LYQNKWLPYISEVIFGGVDETGTHLYVMDMLGSLIEDVYAAIGSGAPIAIGIIESKYRDDISLDEATQIAVEAVSAAIKRDALSGDGVDVVTIRPGKVTEKFVSLIT
;
A
#
# COMPACT_ATOMS: atom_id res chain seq x y z
N LEU A 1 18.00 6.59 -1.63
CA LEU A 1 17.41 7.50 -2.63
C LEU A 1 18.15 8.84 -2.71
N TYR A 2 18.27 9.60 -1.62
CA TYR A 2 18.91 10.92 -1.61
C TYR A 2 20.35 10.99 -2.16
N GLN A 3 21.18 9.96 -1.94
CA GLN A 3 22.55 9.90 -2.49
C GLN A 3 22.59 10.04 -4.02
N ASN A 4 21.54 9.60 -4.72
CA ASN A 4 21.40 9.68 -6.16
C ASN A 4 20.54 10.88 -6.61
N LYS A 5 20.38 11.95 -5.80
CA LYS A 5 19.46 13.07 -6.13
C LYS A 5 19.66 13.72 -7.50
N TRP A 6 20.87 13.63 -8.07
CA TRP A 6 21.18 14.17 -9.41
C TRP A 6 20.74 13.24 -10.55
N LEU A 7 20.58 11.94 -10.26
CA LEU A 7 20.08 10.90 -11.15
C LEU A 7 19.14 9.99 -10.33
N PRO A 8 17.96 10.50 -9.92
CA PRO A 8 17.11 9.81 -8.96
C PRO A 8 16.56 8.51 -9.55
N TYR A 9 16.26 7.56 -8.66
CA TYR A 9 15.46 6.41 -9.07
C TYR A 9 14.02 6.88 -9.26
N ILE A 10 13.45 6.62 -10.43
CA ILE A 10 12.06 6.99 -10.78
C ILE A 10 11.12 5.95 -10.19
N SER A 11 11.01 5.97 -8.86
CA SER A 11 10.14 5.10 -8.07
C SER A 11 9.74 5.78 -6.78
N GLU A 12 8.47 5.65 -6.43
CA GLU A 12 7.98 5.83 -5.06
C GLU A 12 8.05 4.47 -4.35
N VAL A 13 8.23 4.46 -3.03
CA VAL A 13 8.34 3.23 -2.25
C VAL A 13 7.49 3.33 -1.00
N ILE A 14 6.75 2.25 -0.72
CA ILE A 14 6.15 2.03 0.60
C ILE A 14 7.00 0.99 1.33
N PHE A 15 7.33 1.27 2.58
CA PHE A 15 7.97 0.34 3.49
C PHE A 15 7.09 0.15 4.72
N GLY A 16 6.79 -1.08 5.09
CA GLY A 16 5.95 -1.38 6.25
C GLY A 16 6.48 -2.58 7.03
N GLY A 17 6.22 -2.58 8.34
CA GLY A 17 6.71 -3.63 9.22
C GLY A 17 6.12 -3.56 10.62
N VAL A 18 6.55 -4.50 11.45
CA VAL A 18 6.17 -4.57 12.87
C VAL A 18 7.44 -4.73 13.69
N ASP A 19 7.62 -3.88 14.68
CA ASP A 19 8.73 -3.95 15.64
C ASP A 19 8.24 -3.96 17.10
N GLU A 20 9.13 -3.72 18.06
CA GLU A 20 8.80 -3.71 19.48
C GLU A 20 7.87 -2.54 19.90
N THR A 21 7.80 -1.49 19.08
CA THR A 21 7.02 -0.27 19.35
C THR A 21 5.66 -0.27 18.64
N GLY A 22 5.51 -1.05 17.57
CA GLY A 22 4.20 -1.26 16.94
C GLY A 22 4.28 -1.58 15.45
N THR A 23 3.20 -1.26 14.75
CA THR A 23 3.11 -1.33 13.30
C THR A 23 3.53 0.00 12.70
N HIS A 24 4.39 -0.03 11.70
CA HIS A 24 4.87 1.18 11.04
C HIS A 24 4.66 1.08 9.53
N LEU A 25 4.32 2.21 8.93
CA LEU A 25 4.19 2.37 7.49
C LEU A 25 4.85 3.69 7.08
N TYR A 26 5.77 3.60 6.14
CA TYR A 26 6.52 4.74 5.64
C TYR A 26 6.36 4.86 4.13
N VAL A 27 6.22 6.09 3.66
CA VAL A 27 6.25 6.45 2.24
C VAL A 27 7.53 7.21 1.96
N MET A 28 8.28 6.75 0.95
CA MET A 28 9.49 7.40 0.49
C MET A 28 9.34 7.89 -0.95
N ASP A 29 9.61 9.19 -1.17
CA ASP A 29 9.58 9.79 -2.49
C ASP A 29 10.88 9.50 -3.29
N MET A 30 10.88 9.87 -4.57
CA MET A 30 12.01 9.69 -5.49
C MET A 30 13.30 10.42 -5.06
N LEU A 31 13.18 11.45 -4.23
CA LEU A 31 14.30 12.23 -3.69
C LEU A 31 14.79 11.68 -2.34
N GLY A 32 14.05 10.75 -1.73
CA GLY A 32 14.35 10.14 -0.45
C GLY A 32 13.77 10.87 0.75
N SER A 33 12.77 11.75 0.56
CA SER A 33 11.94 12.23 1.66
C SER A 33 11.15 11.06 2.24
N LEU A 34 11.06 10.98 3.56
CA LEU A 34 10.41 9.89 4.27
C LEU A 34 9.30 10.46 5.17
N ILE A 35 8.11 9.88 5.09
CA ILE A 35 6.96 10.23 5.92
C ILE A 35 6.39 8.95 6.51
N GLU A 36 6.06 8.96 7.80
CA GLU A 36 5.30 7.90 8.47
C GLU A 36 3.80 8.19 8.37
N ASP A 37 3.01 7.19 8.04
CA ASP A 37 1.56 7.31 7.87
C ASP A 37 0.82 6.08 8.44
N VAL A 38 -0.50 6.18 8.61
CA VAL A 38 -1.34 5.08 9.08
C VAL A 38 -1.92 4.24 7.93
N TYR A 39 -1.97 4.80 6.73
CA TYR A 39 -2.26 4.13 5.47
C TYR A 39 -1.61 4.88 4.32
N ALA A 40 -1.35 4.20 3.20
CA ALA A 40 -0.79 4.85 2.02
C ALA A 40 -1.18 4.08 0.75
N ALA A 41 -1.22 4.79 -0.37
CA ALA A 41 -1.25 4.21 -1.70
C ALA A 41 -0.35 5.06 -2.63
N ILE A 42 0.42 4.40 -3.48
CA ILE A 42 1.33 5.03 -4.46
C ILE A 42 1.06 4.46 -5.86
N GLY A 43 1.51 5.16 -6.89
CA GLY A 43 1.30 4.78 -8.29
C GLY A 43 0.04 5.38 -8.93
N SER A 44 -0.25 4.99 -10.17
CA SER A 44 -1.30 5.61 -11.02
C SER A 44 -2.72 5.47 -10.47
N GLY A 45 -3.02 4.35 -9.80
CA GLY A 45 -4.30 4.09 -9.16
C GLY A 45 -4.48 4.74 -7.78
N ALA A 46 -3.45 5.39 -7.23
CA ALA A 46 -3.43 5.86 -5.85
C ALA A 46 -4.60 6.81 -5.49
N PRO A 47 -4.99 7.80 -6.33
CA PRO A 47 -6.10 8.70 -5.97
C PRO A 47 -7.43 7.97 -5.73
N ILE A 48 -7.67 6.87 -6.46
CA ILE A 48 -8.88 6.05 -6.30
C ILE A 48 -8.77 5.18 -5.04
N ALA A 49 -7.61 4.56 -4.84
CA ALA A 49 -7.36 3.70 -3.69
C ALA A 49 -7.45 4.49 -2.37
N ILE A 50 -6.83 5.66 -2.28
CA ILE A 50 -6.89 6.53 -1.10
C ILE A 50 -8.32 6.88 -0.74
N GLY A 51 -9.15 7.32 -1.71
CA GLY A 51 -10.53 7.69 -1.41
C GLY A 51 -11.36 6.54 -0.82
N ILE A 52 -11.08 5.30 -1.21
CA ILE A 52 -11.74 4.11 -0.65
C ILE A 52 -11.20 3.81 0.75
N ILE A 53 -9.88 3.83 0.93
CA ILE A 53 -9.23 3.58 2.22
C ILE A 53 -9.73 4.61 3.25
N GLU A 54 -9.67 5.91 2.93
CA GLU A 54 -10.11 7.00 3.81
C GLU A 54 -11.58 6.86 4.22
N SER A 55 -12.44 6.42 3.31
CA SER A 55 -13.87 6.28 3.61
C SER A 55 -14.22 5.13 4.56
N LYS A 56 -13.28 4.20 4.79
CA LYS A 56 -13.53 2.94 5.53
C LYS A 56 -12.58 2.70 6.70
N TYR A 57 -11.40 3.32 6.67
CA TYR A 57 -10.38 3.17 7.71
C TYR A 57 -10.90 3.65 9.07
N ARG A 58 -10.50 2.93 10.12
CA ARG A 58 -10.70 3.28 11.52
C ARG A 58 -9.51 2.78 12.32
N ASP A 59 -9.17 3.46 13.41
CA ASP A 59 -8.04 3.07 14.27
C ASP A 59 -8.21 1.66 14.88
N ASP A 60 -9.45 1.17 15.00
CA ASP A 60 -9.79 -0.10 15.63
C ASP A 60 -9.96 -1.27 14.65
N ILE A 61 -9.51 -1.09 13.41
CA ILE A 61 -9.71 -2.09 12.34
C ILE A 61 -8.91 -3.37 12.59
N SER A 62 -9.55 -4.52 12.35
CA SER A 62 -8.88 -5.82 12.36
C SER A 62 -8.02 -6.03 11.10
N LEU A 63 -7.04 -6.94 11.15
CA LEU A 63 -6.24 -7.26 9.96
C LEU A 63 -7.09 -7.77 8.79
N ASP A 64 -8.16 -8.51 9.08
CA ASP A 64 -9.04 -9.08 8.06
C ASP A 64 -9.86 -7.97 7.38
N GLU A 65 -10.40 -7.02 8.15
CA GLU A 65 -11.07 -5.83 7.61
C GLU A 65 -10.08 -4.96 6.81
N ALA A 66 -8.87 -4.72 7.32
CA ALA A 66 -7.84 -3.94 6.62
C ALA A 66 -7.46 -4.60 5.29
N THR A 67 -7.32 -5.93 5.29
CA THR A 67 -7.07 -6.72 4.08
C THR A 67 -8.22 -6.58 3.08
N GLN A 68 -9.47 -6.60 3.54
CA GLN A 68 -10.64 -6.44 2.68
C GLN A 68 -10.69 -5.03 2.06
N ILE A 69 -10.43 -3.99 2.85
CA ILE A 69 -10.35 -2.60 2.35
C ILE A 69 -9.25 -2.46 1.31
N ALA A 70 -8.05 -3.01 1.57
CA ALA A 70 -6.92 -2.94 0.64
C ALA A 70 -7.24 -3.63 -0.70
N VAL A 71 -7.81 -4.84 -0.66
CA VAL A 71 -8.23 -5.56 -1.87
C VAL A 71 -9.30 -4.76 -2.63
N GLU A 72 -10.29 -4.21 -1.94
CA GLU A 72 -11.33 -3.40 -2.57
C GLU A 72 -10.78 -2.14 -3.23
N ALA A 73 -9.87 -1.43 -2.54
CA ALA A 73 -9.23 -0.23 -3.03
C ALA A 73 -8.43 -0.50 -4.31
N VAL A 74 -7.58 -1.53 -4.32
CA VAL A 74 -6.80 -1.92 -5.51
C VAL A 74 -7.72 -2.43 -6.62
N SER A 75 -8.75 -3.21 -6.30
CA SER A 75 -9.72 -3.71 -7.29
C SER A 75 -10.48 -2.58 -7.98
N ALA A 76 -10.85 -1.54 -7.24
CA ALA A 76 -11.50 -0.36 -7.78
C ALA A 76 -10.54 0.48 -8.65
N ALA A 77 -9.29 0.62 -8.21
CA ALA A 77 -8.24 1.24 -9.01
C ALA A 77 -8.04 0.50 -10.34
N ILE A 78 -7.90 -0.82 -10.34
CA ILE A 78 -7.75 -1.66 -11.54
C ILE A 78 -8.90 -1.45 -12.54
N LYS A 79 -10.14 -1.25 -12.08
CA LYS A 79 -11.29 -1.01 -12.96
C LYS A 79 -11.27 0.35 -13.68
N ARG A 80 -10.43 1.28 -13.23
CA ARG A 80 -10.47 2.70 -13.65
C ARG A 80 -9.12 3.26 -14.07
N ASP A 81 -8.02 2.62 -13.69
CA ASP A 81 -6.66 2.95 -14.06
C ASP A 81 -6.12 1.91 -15.04
N ALA A 82 -5.86 2.34 -16.28
CA ALA A 82 -5.43 1.45 -17.36
C ALA A 82 -4.01 0.88 -17.19
N LEU A 83 -3.23 1.43 -16.26
CA LEU A 83 -1.87 0.97 -15.93
C LEU A 83 -1.85 -0.10 -14.83
N SER A 84 -2.99 -0.35 -14.19
CA SER A 84 -3.18 -1.38 -13.16
C SER A 84 -3.99 -2.56 -13.73
N GLY A 85 -3.71 -3.80 -13.30
CA GLY A 85 -4.40 -4.98 -13.85
C GLY A 85 -4.11 -6.31 -13.17
N ASP A 86 -4.59 -7.39 -13.80
CA ASP A 86 -4.46 -8.82 -13.41
C ASP A 86 -5.20 -9.21 -12.12
N GLY A 87 -4.72 -8.73 -10.97
CA GLY A 87 -5.24 -9.12 -9.67
C GLY A 87 -4.58 -8.34 -8.55
N VAL A 88 -4.80 -8.80 -7.32
CA VAL A 88 -4.23 -8.17 -6.12
C VAL A 88 -3.36 -9.18 -5.39
N ASP A 89 -2.05 -8.95 -5.38
CA ASP A 89 -1.15 -9.60 -4.45
C ASP A 89 -1.29 -8.95 -3.07
N VAL A 90 -1.61 -9.77 -2.08
CA VAL A 90 -1.82 -9.34 -0.70
C VAL A 90 -0.77 -9.99 0.18
N VAL A 91 0.09 -9.17 0.77
CA VAL A 91 1.03 -9.57 1.80
C VAL A 91 0.55 -9.03 3.15
N THR A 92 0.49 -9.89 4.16
CA THR A 92 0.23 -9.46 5.54
C THR A 92 1.41 -9.81 6.43
N ILE A 93 1.75 -8.87 7.31
CA ILE A 93 2.88 -8.97 8.22
C ILE A 93 2.35 -8.95 9.65
N ARG A 94 2.74 -9.96 10.43
CA ARG A 94 2.53 -10.07 11.88
C ARG A 94 3.88 -10.40 12.55
N PRO A 95 4.01 -10.19 13.87
CA PRO A 95 5.18 -10.66 14.59
C PRO A 95 5.46 -12.15 14.32
N GLY A 96 6.63 -12.43 13.75
CA GLY A 96 7.08 -13.79 13.42
C GLY A 96 6.32 -14.50 12.29
N LYS A 97 5.40 -13.83 11.58
CA LYS A 97 4.62 -14.46 10.50
C LYS A 97 4.33 -13.49 9.36
N VAL A 98 4.75 -13.89 8.16
CA VAL A 98 4.35 -13.27 6.90
C VAL A 98 3.45 -14.23 6.15
N THR A 99 2.38 -13.73 5.55
CA THR A 99 1.54 -14.52 4.64
C THR A 99 1.30 -13.77 3.35
N GLU A 100 1.19 -14.51 2.27
CA GLU A 100 0.97 -13.99 0.92
C GLU A 100 -0.20 -14.74 0.29
N LYS A 101 -1.05 -14.00 -0.43
CA LYS A 101 -2.12 -14.57 -1.24
C LYS A 101 -2.35 -13.70 -2.47
N PHE A 102 -2.66 -14.33 -3.58
CA PHE A 102 -3.13 -13.65 -4.79
C PHE A 102 -4.65 -13.69 -4.87
N VAL A 103 -5.26 -12.55 -5.18
CA VAL A 103 -6.69 -12.42 -5.45
C VAL A 103 -6.86 -12.11 -6.94
N SER A 104 -7.27 -13.11 -7.71
CA SER A 104 -7.56 -12.92 -9.14
C SER A 104 -8.80 -12.05 -9.33
N LEU A 105 -8.69 -11.03 -10.18
CA LEU A 105 -9.83 -10.22 -10.60
C LEU A 105 -10.40 -10.78 -11.89
N ILE A 106 -11.19 -11.86 -11.74
CA ILE A 106 -12.02 -12.34 -12.84
C ILE A 106 -13.05 -11.24 -13.11
N THR A 107 -12.84 -10.51 -14.20
CA THR A 107 -13.76 -9.46 -14.69
C THR A 107 -14.90 -10.10 -15.47
#